data_AF-A0A967P9J8-F1
#
_entry.id   AF-A0A967P9J8-F1
#
_cell.length_a   1.000
_cell.length_b   1.000
_cell.length_c   1.000
_cell.angle_alpha   90.00
_cell.angle_beta   90.00
_cell.angle_gamma   90.00
#
_symmetry.space_group_name_H-M   'P 1'
#
loop_
_entity.id
_entity.type
_entity.pdbx_description
1 polymer ?
#
loop_
_entity_poly.entity_id
_entity_poly.type
_entity_poly.pdbx_seq_one_letter_code
_entity_poly.pdbx_strand_id
1 'polypeptide(L)'
;MWEDIKENVTYTAKGCASWDSMLDRAGNLLSDPDDPQLYGIARDQAIIGTPQECIDKINEYKENLPINNMICRFKFPGISHDEAIRSMKLFVDKVLPYVS
;
A
#
# COMPACT_ATOMS: atom_id res chain seq x y z
N MET A 1 1.31 -0.61 15.29
CA MET A 1 1.77 -0.86 13.91
C MET A 1 1.17 0.14 12.92
N TRP A 2 -0.13 0.10 12.59
CA TRP A 2 -0.71 1.04 11.61
C TRP A 2 -0.53 2.51 12.01
N GLU A 3 -0.83 2.86 13.27
CA GLU A 3 -0.66 4.23 13.77
C GLU A 3 0.76 4.77 13.65
N ASP A 4 1.76 3.88 13.69
CA ASP A 4 3.18 4.25 13.63
C ASP A 4 3.65 4.53 12.19
N ILE A 5 2.94 4.00 11.19
CA ILE A 5 3.37 4.03 9.78
C ILE A 5 2.43 4.82 8.87
N LYS A 6 1.21 5.16 9.33
CA LYS A 6 0.15 5.74 8.48
C LYS A 6 0.60 6.99 7.72
N GLU A 7 1.40 7.86 8.34
CA GLU A 7 1.92 9.08 7.69
C GLU A 7 2.83 8.74 6.51
N ASN A 8 3.74 7.79 6.70
CA ASN A 8 4.71 7.37 5.70
C ASN A 8 4.04 6.64 4.53
N VAL A 9 3.07 5.78 4.84
CA VAL A 9 2.34 4.99 3.83
C VAL A 9 1.40 5.89 3.01
N THR A 10 0.76 6.86 3.67
CA THR A 10 -0.22 7.77 3.04
C THR A 10 0.45 8.88 2.23
N TYR A 11 1.77 9.06 2.34
CA TYR A 11 2.55 10.08 1.62
C TYR A 11 2.19 10.21 0.13
N THR A 12 2.05 9.08 -0.58
CA THR A 12 1.68 9.12 -2.01
C THR A 12 0.24 9.60 -2.21
N ALA A 13 -0.70 9.15 -1.39
CA ALA A 13 -2.09 9.59 -1.49
C ALA A 13 -2.22 11.09 -1.19
N LYS A 14 -1.50 11.60 -0.19
CA LYS A 14 -1.40 13.05 0.10
C LYS A 14 -0.85 13.83 -1.09
N GLY A 15 0.21 13.30 -1.73
CA GLY A 15 0.77 13.86 -2.96
C GLY A 15 -0.25 13.94 -4.09
N CYS A 16 -0.95 12.85 -4.38
CA CYS A 16 -2.01 12.81 -5.39
C CYS A 16 -3.15 13.79 -5.07
N ALA A 17 -3.54 13.90 -3.80
CA ALA A 17 -4.58 14.85 -3.37
C ALA A 17 -4.15 16.30 -3.63
N SER A 18 -2.92 16.66 -3.27
CA SER A 18 -2.37 18.00 -3.52
C SER A 18 -2.28 18.40 -4.99
N TRP A 19 -2.38 17.43 -5.92
CA TRP A 19 -2.35 17.62 -7.37
C TRP A 19 -3.72 17.36 -8.02
N ASP A 20 -4.81 17.41 -7.24
CA ASP A 20 -6.18 17.17 -7.72
C ASP A 20 -6.33 15.86 -8.50
N SER A 21 -5.55 14.85 -8.13
CA SER A 21 -5.45 13.56 -8.80
C SER A 21 -5.99 12.40 -7.95
N MET A 22 -6.59 12.70 -6.79
CA MET A 22 -7.14 11.71 -5.87
C MET A 22 -8.66 11.82 -5.81
N LEU A 23 -9.35 10.68 -5.91
CA LEU A 23 -10.80 10.59 -5.75
C LEU A 23 -11.15 9.71 -4.55
N ASP A 24 -12.27 10.02 -3.90
CA ASP A 24 -12.88 9.13 -2.93
C ASP A 24 -13.60 7.94 -3.62
N ARG A 25 -14.22 7.06 -2.82
CA ARG A 25 -14.96 5.91 -3.35
C ARG A 25 -16.25 6.26 -4.09
N ALA A 26 -16.82 7.43 -3.82
CA ALA A 26 -18.00 7.94 -4.52
C ALA A 26 -17.63 8.69 -5.81
N GLY A 27 -16.34 8.87 -6.10
CA GLY A 27 -15.82 9.58 -7.25
C GLY A 27 -15.70 11.09 -7.03
N ASN A 28 -15.84 11.59 -5.81
CA ASN A 28 -15.61 13.00 -5.50
C ASN A 28 -14.12 13.29 -5.39
N LEU A 29 -13.73 14.50 -5.78
CA LEU A 29 -12.35 14.97 -5.69
C LEU A 29 -11.91 15.12 -4.23
N LEU A 30 -10.76 14.54 -3.89
CA LEU A 30 -10.06 14.76 -2.62
C LEU A 30 -8.84 15.64 -2.90
N SER A 31 -8.99 16.96 -2.71
CA SER A 31 -7.92 17.94 -2.94
C SER A 31 -7.11 18.26 -1.68
N ASP A 32 -7.66 18.04 -0.49
CA ASP A 32 -6.98 18.33 0.78
C ASP A 32 -6.01 17.19 1.13
N PRO A 33 -4.68 17.41 1.11
CA PRO A 33 -3.69 16.40 1.49
C PRO A 33 -3.74 16.01 2.97
N ASP A 34 -4.43 16.79 3.81
CA ASP A 34 -4.62 16.50 5.23
C ASP A 34 -6.00 15.88 5.52
N ASP A 35 -6.81 15.57 4.48
CA ASP A 35 -8.10 14.89 4.67
C ASP A 35 -7.89 13.52 5.35
N PRO A 36 -8.51 13.27 6.52
CA PRO A 36 -8.37 12.01 7.25
C PRO A 36 -8.80 10.76 6.46
N GLN A 37 -9.66 10.91 5.45
CA GLN A 37 -10.10 9.82 4.58
C GLN A 37 -8.93 9.16 3.83
N LEU A 38 -7.87 9.92 3.56
CA LEU A 38 -6.69 9.41 2.88
C LEU A 38 -6.03 8.26 3.67
N TYR A 39 -6.06 8.29 5.00
CA TYR A 39 -5.54 7.17 5.81
C TYR A 39 -6.36 5.90 5.62
N GLY A 40 -7.69 6.01 5.54
CA GLY A 40 -8.56 4.86 5.31
C GLY A 40 -8.32 4.24 3.94
N ILE A 41 -8.24 5.09 2.91
CA ILE A 41 -7.97 4.64 1.53
C ILE A 41 -6.60 3.96 1.45
N ALA A 42 -5.55 4.59 2.01
CA ALA A 42 -4.21 4.03 2.02
C ALA A 42 -4.15 2.70 2.79
N ARG A 43 -4.85 2.58 3.92
CA ARG A 43 -4.91 1.35 4.72
C ARG A 43 -5.53 0.20 3.94
N ASP A 44 -6.64 0.46 3.25
CA ASP A 44 -7.38 -0.57 2.53
C ASP A 44 -6.65 -1.06 1.27
N GLN A 45 -5.78 -0.21 0.71
CA GLN A 45 -4.95 -0.51 -0.45
C GLN A 45 -3.57 -1.09 -0.09
N ALA A 46 -3.12 -0.93 1.15
CA ALA A 46 -1.77 -1.31 1.57
C ALA A 46 -1.65 -2.83 1.76
N ILE A 47 -0.60 -3.40 1.18
CA ILE A 47 -0.15 -4.79 1.43
C ILE A 47 0.98 -4.71 2.48
N ILE A 48 0.62 -4.63 3.76
CA ILE A 48 1.56 -4.45 4.87
C ILE A 48 1.17 -5.36 6.02
N GLY A 49 2.11 -6.18 6.49
CA GLY A 49 1.92 -7.05 7.65
C GLY A 49 2.91 -8.20 7.67
N THR A 50 2.49 -9.31 8.28
CA THR A 50 3.15 -10.61 8.22
C THR A 50 3.09 -11.20 6.81
N PRO A 51 3.94 -12.20 6.47
CA PRO A 51 3.86 -12.87 5.18
C PRO A 51 2.47 -13.43 4.87
N GLN A 52 1.78 -14.01 5.85
CA GLN A 52 0.43 -14.55 5.64
C GLN A 52 -0.58 -13.46 5.31
N GLU A 53 -0.59 -12.35 6.06
CA GLU A 53 -1.48 -11.22 5.77
C GLU A 53 -1.23 -10.63 4.37
N CYS A 54 0.04 -10.58 3.93
CA CYS A 54 0.37 -10.17 2.57
C CYS A 54 -0.14 -11.15 1.52
N ILE A 55 -0.02 -12.47 1.75
CA ILE A 55 -0.55 -13.50 0.84
C ILE A 55 -2.07 -13.35 0.71
N ASP A 56 -2.77 -13.26 1.83
CA ASP A 56 -4.23 -13.16 1.88
C ASP A 56 -4.70 -11.92 1.12
N LYS A 57 -4.04 -10.76 1.32
CA LYS A 57 -4.39 -9.52 0.63
C LYS A 57 -4.14 -9.57 -0.87
N ILE A 58 -3.05 -10.21 -1.30
CA ILE A 58 -2.75 -10.37 -2.73
C ILE A 58 -3.77 -11.30 -3.39
N ASN A 59 -4.14 -12.40 -2.73
CA ASN A 59 -5.15 -13.31 -3.24
C ASN A 59 -6.53 -12.64 -3.32
N GLU A 60 -6.91 -11.83 -2.33
CA GLU A 60 -8.11 -10.98 -2.40
C GLU A 60 -8.10 -10.12 -3.67
N TYR A 61 -6.97 -9.49 -4.02
CA TYR A 61 -6.88 -8.71 -5.25
C TYR A 61 -6.95 -9.57 -6.52
N LYS A 62 -6.30 -10.74 -6.56
CA LYS A 62 -6.35 -11.66 -7.72
C LYS A 62 -7.76 -12.20 -7.97
N GLU A 63 -8.53 -12.43 -6.91
CA GLU A 63 -9.91 -12.92 -7.00
C GLU A 63 -10.89 -11.84 -7.46
N ASN A 64 -10.70 -10.60 -7.02
CA ASN A 64 -11.65 -9.52 -7.27
C ASN A 64 -11.31 -8.65 -8.50
N LEU A 65 -10.06 -8.68 -8.98
CA LEU A 65 -9.59 -7.83 -10.07
C LEU A 65 -8.92 -8.67 -11.17
N PRO A 66 -9.13 -8.35 -12.47
CA PRO A 66 -8.47 -9.03 -13.57
C PRO A 66 -7.01 -8.57 -13.73
N ILE A 67 -6.20 -8.73 -12.69
CA ILE A 67 -4.79 -8.35 -12.66
C ILE A 67 -3.90 -9.52 -13.11
N ASN A 68 -2.91 -9.21 -13.94
CA ASN A 68 -1.89 -10.17 -14.40
C ASN A 68 -0.47 -9.78 -13.94
N ASN A 69 -0.32 -8.57 -13.39
CA ASN A 69 0.94 -8.04 -12.92
C ASN A 69 0.67 -7.16 -11.68
N MET A 70 1.59 -7.21 -10.71
CA MET A 70 1.53 -6.38 -9.52
C MET A 70 2.89 -5.74 -9.26
N ILE A 71 2.90 -4.41 -9.16
CA ILE A 71 4.11 -3.65 -8.84
C ILE A 71 4.07 -3.33 -7.34
N CYS A 72 5.07 -3.82 -6.61
CA CYS A 72 5.16 -3.62 -5.16
C CYS A 72 6.20 -2.55 -4.83
N ARG A 73 5.82 -1.56 -4.02
CA ARG A 73 6.73 -0.54 -3.47
C ARG A 73 7.13 -0.93 -2.05
N PHE A 74 8.43 -1.11 -1.81
CA PHE A 74 8.97 -1.48 -0.49
C PHE A 74 9.62 -0.32 0.27
N LYS A 75 9.80 0.82 -0.39
CA LYS A 75 10.48 2.00 0.17
C LYS A 75 9.50 3.15 0.33
N PHE A 76 9.19 3.46 1.58
CA PHE A 76 8.42 4.63 2.00
C PHE A 76 9.31 5.60 2.78
N PRO A 77 8.87 6.85 3.01
CA PRO A 77 9.49 7.73 3.99
C PRO A 77 9.66 7.01 5.34
N GLY A 78 10.73 7.29 6.07
CA GLY A 78 11.01 6.66 7.36
C GLY A 78 11.57 5.23 7.32
N ILE A 79 11.50 4.51 6.19
CA ILE A 79 12.13 3.19 6.04
C ILE A 79 13.57 3.39 5.57
N SER A 80 14.56 2.74 6.17
CA SER A 80 15.97 2.76 5.72
C SER A 80 16.19 1.97 4.42
N HIS A 81 17.39 2.01 3.83
CA HIS A 81 17.69 1.17 2.67
C HIS A 81 17.66 -0.31 3.05
N ASP A 82 18.37 -0.67 4.14
CA ASP A 82 18.49 -2.06 4.58
C ASP A 82 17.16 -2.68 4.96
N GLU A 83 16.26 -1.92 5.60
CA GLU A 83 14.90 -2.40 5.90
C GLU A 83 14.10 -2.71 4.63
N ALA A 84 14.18 -1.85 3.62
CA ALA A 84 13.51 -2.08 2.34
C ALA A 84 14.09 -3.34 1.64
N ILE A 85 15.42 -3.50 1.62
CA ILE A 85 16.07 -4.70 1.08
C ILE A 85 15.64 -5.96 1.85
N ARG A 86 15.60 -5.90 3.18
CA ARG A 86 15.14 -7.04 4.02
C ARG A 86 13.70 -7.41 3.72
N SER A 87 12.81 -6.42 3.60
CA SER A 87 11.40 -6.64 3.26
C SER A 87 11.22 -7.27 1.88
N MET A 88 11.98 -6.81 0.87
CA MET A 88 11.97 -7.43 -0.47
C MET A 88 12.42 -8.89 -0.44
N LYS A 89 13.50 -9.21 0.27
CA LYS A 89 13.98 -10.60 0.40
C LYS A 89 12.94 -11.47 1.08
N LEU A 90 12.35 -10.99 2.19
CA LEU A 90 11.30 -11.71 2.90
C LEU A 90 10.08 -11.97 2.00
N PHE A 91 9.68 -10.98 1.20
CA PHE A 91 8.59 -11.13 0.24
C PHE A 91 8.89 -12.21 -0.80
N VAL A 92 10.08 -12.20 -1.39
CA VAL A 92 10.50 -13.22 -2.37
C VAL A 92 10.52 -14.62 -1.74
N ASP A 93 11.01 -14.75 -0.51
CA ASP A 93 11.18 -16.05 0.14
C ASP A 93 9.88 -16.61 0.73
N LYS A 94 8.97 -15.75 1.20
CA LYS A 94 7.82 -16.15 2.04
C LYS A 94 6.46 -15.81 1.47
N VAL A 95 6.37 -14.91 0.48
CA VAL A 95 5.08 -14.47 -0.09
C VAL A 95 4.97 -14.91 -1.55
N LEU A 96 5.94 -14.52 -2.39
CA LEU A 96 5.90 -14.74 -3.84
C LEU A 96 5.60 -16.20 -4.25
N PRO A 97 6.15 -17.26 -3.61
CA PRO A 97 5.87 -18.65 -3.99
C PRO A 97 4.41 -19.09 -3.84
N TYR A 98 3.60 -18.33 -3.10
CA TYR A 98 2.20 -18.66 -2.81
C TYR A 98 1.20 -17.80 -3.59
N VAL A 99 1.69 -16.77 -4.28
CA VAL A 99 0.82 -15.78 -4.97
C VAL A 99 1.21 -15.52 -6.43
N SER A 100 2.30 -16.11 -6.91
CA SER A 100 2.66 -16.11 -8.34
C SER A 100 1.60 -16.83 -9.15
#